data_AF-A0A2G6ES58-F1
#
_entry.id   AF-A0A2G6ES58-F1
#
_cell.length_a   1.000
_cell.length_b   1.000
_cell.length_c   1.000
_cell.angle_alpha   90.00
_cell.angle_beta   90.00
_cell.angle_gamma   90.00
#
_symmetry.space_group_name_H-M   'P 1'
#
loop_
_entity.id
_entity.type
_entity.pdbx_description
1 polymer ?
#
loop_
_entity_poly.entity_id
_entity_poly.type
_entity_poly.pdbx_seq_one_letter_code
_entity_poly.pdbx_strand_id
1 'polypeptide(L)' 'MTKQTAATHFIQDIIEADLRSQKHTQIHTRFPPEPNGFLHIGHAKAICVNFGLAQKY' A
#
# COMPACT_ATOMS: atom_id res chain seq x y z
N MET A 1 -18.75 -17.53 9.84
CA MET A 1 -18.49 -16.31 9.06
C MET A 1 -17.39 -16.63 8.05
N THR A 2 -17.77 -16.97 6.83
CA THR A 2 -16.83 -17.24 5.73
C THR A 2 -16.13 -15.94 5.37
N LYS A 3 -14.82 -15.86 5.67
CA LYS A 3 -13.98 -14.71 5.32
C LYS A 3 -13.85 -14.74 3.81
N GLN A 4 -14.63 -13.91 3.12
CA GLN A 4 -14.56 -13.76 1.67
C GLN A 4 -13.13 -13.38 1.31
N THR A 5 -12.43 -14.25 0.59
CA THR A 5 -11.06 -14.02 0.14
C THR A 5 -11.11 -12.95 -0.93
N ALA A 6 -11.16 -11.68 -0.51
CA ALA A 6 -11.01 -10.56 -1.42
C ALA A 6 -9.71 -10.75 -2.19
N ALA A 7 -9.76 -10.59 -3.52
CA ALA A 7 -8.57 -10.68 -4.35
C ALA A 7 -7.48 -9.77 -3.76
N THR A 8 -6.33 -10.36 -3.40
CA THR A 8 -5.20 -9.59 -2.91
C THR A 8 -4.66 -8.74 -4.06
N HIS A 9 -4.43 -7.45 -3.79
CA HIS A 9 -3.80 -6.55 -4.76
C HIS A 9 -2.35 -6.98 -4.95
N PHE A 10 -1.83 -7.05 -6.17
CA PHE A 10 -0.48 -7.59 -6.47
C PHE A 10 0.65 -6.97 -5.61
N ILE A 11 0.55 -5.69 -5.23
CA ILE A 11 1.51 -5.04 -4.31
C ILE A 11 1.58 -5.75 -2.95
N GLN A 12 0.45 -6.24 -2.44
CA GLN A 12 0.39 -7.01 -1.21
C GLN A 12 1.11 -8.35 -1.38
N ASP A 13 0.91 -9.05 -2.49
CA ASP A 13 1.59 -10.32 -2.75
C ASP A 13 3.13 -10.13 -2.77
N ILE A 14 3.61 -9.02 -3.33
CA ILE A 14 5.04 -8.65 -3.31
C ILE A 14 5.51 -8.36 -1.88
N ILE A 15 4.76 -7.55 -1.11
CA ILE A 15 5.08 -7.25 0.29
C ILE A 15 5.18 -8.54 1.13
N GLU A 16 4.20 -9.44 0.99
CA GLU A 16 4.16 -10.71 1.71
C GLU A 16 5.35 -11.61 1.36
N ALA A 17 5.74 -11.65 0.08
CA ALA A 17 6.93 -12.39 -0.36
C ALA A 17 8.23 -11.79 0.22
N ASP A 18 8.34 -10.46 0.24
CA ASP A 18 9.51 -9.76 0.79
C ASP A 18 9.62 -9.94 2.31
N LEU A 19 8.51 -9.89 3.05
CA LEU A 19 8.47 -10.14 4.50
C LEU A 19 8.78 -11.61 4.83
N ARG A 20 8.22 -12.55 4.06
CA ARG A 20 8.46 -13.99 4.22
C ARG A 20 9.92 -14.37 3.96
N SER A 21 10.53 -13.74 2.96
CA SER A 21 11.95 -13.93 2.65
C SER A 21 12.89 -13.14 3.56
N GLN A 22 12.36 -12.41 4.56
CA GLN A 22 13.13 -11.58 5.49
C GLN A 22 13.98 -10.50 4.78
N LYS A 23 13.61 -10.11 3.55
CA LYS A 23 14.29 -9.05 2.81
C LYS A 23 14.08 -7.68 3.45
N HIS A 24 12.91 -7.47 4.04
CA HIS A 24 12.55 -6.28 4.80
C HIS A 24 11.90 -6.71 6.12
N THR A 25 12.17 -5.97 7.20
CA THR A 25 11.60 -6.20 8.53
C THR A 25 10.33 -5.40 8.78
N GLN A 26 10.18 -4.25 8.10
CA GLN A 26 9.04 -3.36 8.18
C GLN A 26 8.78 -2.71 6.83
N ILE A 27 7.51 -2.40 6.54
CA ILE A 27 7.10 -1.72 5.31
C ILE A 27 7.00 -0.21 5.54
N HIS A 28 7.69 0.55 4.70
CA HIS A 28 7.61 2.01 4.67
C HIS A 28 7.15 2.46 3.29
N THR A 29 5.98 3.10 3.22
CA THR A 29 5.44 3.68 1.98
C THR A 29 5.54 5.20 2.02
N ARG A 30 5.32 5.86 0.88
CA ARG A 30 5.34 7.32 0.77
C ARG A 30 4.44 7.81 -0.35
N PHE A 31 3.75 8.93 -0.10
CA PHE A 31 3.01 9.68 -1.10
C PHE A 31 3.72 11.04 -1.32
N PRO A 32 4.50 11.19 -2.41
CA PRO A 32 5.33 12.38 -2.64
C PRO A 32 4.77 13.25 -3.79
N PRO A 33 3.63 13.97 -3.62
CA PRO A 33 3.17 14.91 -4.62
C PRO A 33 4.15 16.10 -4.71
N GLU A 34 4.29 16.67 -5.90
CA GLU A 34 5.01 17.93 -6.05
C GLU A 34 4.20 19.08 -5.44
N PRO A 35 4.84 20.02 -4.71
CA PRO A 35 4.15 21.11 -4.05
C PRO A 35 3.83 22.27 -5.03
N ASN A 36 3.34 21.94 -6.22
CA ASN A 36 3.10 22.88 -7.32
C ASN A 36 1.64 22.86 -7.84
N GLY A 37 0.72 22.15 -7.18
CA GLY A 37 -0.68 22.09 -7.57
C GLY A 37 -1.60 21.55 -6.49
N PHE A 38 -2.92 21.66 -6.73
CA PHE A 38 -3.93 21.09 -5.85
C PHE A 38 -4.16 19.61 -6.15
N LEU A 39 -4.37 18.82 -5.09
CA LEU A 39 -4.75 17.43 -5.23
C LEU A 39 -6.18 17.32 -5.75
N HIS A 40 -6.39 16.54 -6.81
CA HIS A 40 -7.71 16.09 -7.28
C HIS A 40 -8.00 14.63 -6.85
N ILE A 41 -9.22 14.14 -7.12
CA ILE A 41 -9.71 12.80 -6.72
C ILE A 41 -8.82 11.62 -7.13
N GLY A 42 -8.01 11.77 -8.19
CA GLY A 42 -7.05 10.75 -8.62
C GLY A 42 -5.98 10.47 -7.56
N HIS A 43 -5.58 11.50 -6.80
CA HIS A 43 -4.63 11.35 -5.70
C HIS A 43 -5.17 10.51 -4.55
N ALA A 44 -6.50 10.45 -4.37
CA ALA A 44 -7.10 9.65 -3.31
C ALA A 44 -6.69 8.17 -3.44
N LYS A 45 -6.56 7.64 -4.67
CA LYS A 45 -6.07 6.28 -4.89
C LYS A 45 -4.64 6.10 -4.38
N ALA A 46 -3.73 7.01 -4.73
CA ALA A 46 -2.34 6.94 -4.28
C ALA A 46 -2.22 7.12 -2.76
N ILE A 47 -3.00 8.01 -2.16
CA ILE A 47 -3.05 8.21 -0.70
C ILE A 47 -3.53 6.94 0.00
N CYS A 48 -4.72 6.44 -0.36
CA CYS A 48 -5.29 5.25 0.27
C CYS A 48 -4.40 4.01 0.10
N VAL A 49 -3.75 3.85 -1.05
CA VAL A 49 -2.82 2.74 -1.27
C VAL A 49 -1.58 2.88 -0.38
N ASN A 50 -0.90 4.02 -0.39
CA ASN A 50 0.34 4.16 0.37
C ASN A 50 0.09 4.08 1.88
N PHE A 51 -0.78 4.94 2.42
CA PHE A 51 -1.03 4.99 3.86
C PHE A 51 -1.79 3.75 4.36
N GLY A 52 -2.70 3.20 3.55
CA GLY A 52 -3.41 1.96 3.90
C GLY A 52 -2.48 0.75 3.94
N LEU A 53 -1.48 0.65 3.05
CA LEU A 53 -0.48 -0.40 3.11
C LEU A 53 0.45 -0.27 4.33
N ALA A 54 0.91 0.95 4.65
CA ALA A 54 1.73 1.19 5.84
C ALA A 54 0.98 1.01 7.17
N GLN A 55 -0.36 1.10 7.17
CA GLN A 55 -1.16 0.77 8.34
C GLN A 55 -1.38 -0.74 8.47
N LYS A 56 -1.51 -1.44 7.35
CA LYS A 56 -1.78 -2.88 7.32
C LYS A 56 -0.54 -3.72 7.69
N TYR A 57 0.65 -3.27 7.31
CA TYR A 57 1.93 -3.95 7.44
C TYR A 57 2.88 -3.17 8.31
#